data_AF-A0A7K2JWJ6-F1
#
_entry.id   AF-A0A7K2JWJ6-F1
#
_cell.length_a   1.000
_cell.length_b   1.000
_cell.length_c   1.000
_cell.angle_alpha   90.00
_cell.angle_beta   90.00
_cell.angle_gamma   90.00
#
_symmetry.space_group_name_H-M   'P 1'
#
loop_
_entity.id
_entity.type
_entity.pdbx_description
1 polymer ?
#
loop_
_entity_poly.entity_id
_entity_poly.type
_entity_poly.pdbx_seq_one_letter_code
_entity_poly.pdbx_strand_id
1 'polypeptide(L)'
;MPFVPQDVLDRLSKLEREVRELRGRSQMRPALTEILNGDVTIGEGGQLIVRAPGGVEILRLGDIYNPDNGVSEFGVIMKRRDGSVAMSLYNGTGTDEAQVLRLFDARGHGLLLEDVKAGGLYRPWIPYGTPIASDYKLWPHTSSTSWEEVARIRAPTQHPRLRYYLYGKWDGGVVAQSRITVDGTVIATSASGTPQMADIAEIPNYEYGKEVDVRIEARVVSGTGSVYLAPYALYGVGSAS
;
A
#
# COMPACT_ATOMS: atom_id res chain seq x y z
N MET A 1 -46.80 -40.26 58.68
CA MET A 1 -46.09 -40.02 57.40
C MET A 1 -46.66 -38.74 56.80
N PRO A 2 -45.83 -37.79 56.32
CA PRO A 2 -46.35 -36.55 55.75
C PRO A 2 -47.14 -36.86 54.49
N PHE A 3 -48.38 -36.40 54.42
CA PHE A 3 -49.25 -36.55 53.26
C PHE A 3 -48.79 -35.52 52.21
N VAL A 4 -47.97 -35.95 51.25
CA VAL A 4 -47.62 -35.12 50.09
C VAL A 4 -48.82 -35.17 49.14
N PRO A 5 -49.46 -34.03 48.81
CA PRO A 5 -50.60 -34.03 47.90
C PRO A 5 -50.17 -34.52 46.50
N GLN A 6 -50.95 -35.45 45.93
CA GLN A 6 -50.67 -36.09 44.63
C GLN A 6 -50.35 -35.10 43.51
N ASP A 7 -50.99 -33.92 43.53
CA ASP A 7 -50.79 -32.82 42.57
C ASP A 7 -49.34 -32.29 42.53
N VAL A 8 -48.61 -32.36 43.65
CA VAL A 8 -47.21 -31.93 43.71
C VAL A 8 -46.30 -32.92 42.99
N LEU A 9 -46.57 -34.23 43.14
CA LEU A 9 -45.80 -35.29 42.47
C LEU A 9 -46.10 -35.33 40.97
N ASP A 10 -47.34 -35.06 40.58
CA ASP A 10 -47.75 -34.96 39.18
C ASP A 10 -47.13 -33.73 38.49
N ARG A 11 -47.08 -32.58 39.18
CA ARG A 11 -46.36 -31.38 38.70
C ARG A 11 -44.86 -31.62 38.56
N LEU A 12 -44.23 -32.31 39.52
CA LEU A 12 -42.81 -32.67 39.44
C LEU A 12 -42.54 -33.58 38.24
N SER A 13 -43.36 -34.60 38.05
CA SER A 13 -43.25 -35.54 36.92
C SER A 13 -43.43 -34.83 35.57
N LYS A 14 -44.34 -33.85 35.51
CA LYS A 14 -44.55 -33.02 34.32
C LYS A 14 -43.34 -32.11 34.03
N LEU A 15 -42.79 -31.47 35.06
CA LEU A 15 -41.59 -30.64 34.94
C LEU A 15 -40.37 -31.46 34.53
N GLU A 16 -40.19 -32.67 35.06
CA GLU A 16 -39.11 -33.58 34.64
C GLU A 16 -39.22 -33.97 33.17
N ARG A 17 -40.44 -34.21 32.68
CA ARG A 17 -40.68 -34.50 31.26
C ARG A 17 -40.38 -33.31 30.36
N GLU A 18 -40.83 -32.11 30.74
CA GLU A 18 -40.55 -30.87 30.00
C GLU A 18 -39.04 -30.56 29.98
N VAL A 19 -38.33 -30.77 31.09
CA VAL A 19 -36.87 -30.61 31.18
C VAL A 19 -36.15 -31.64 30.31
N ARG A 20 -36.62 -32.90 30.27
CA ARG A 20 -36.05 -33.94 29.41
C ARG A 20 -36.24 -33.63 27.93
N GLU A 21 -37.41 -33.12 27.53
CA GLU A 21 -37.67 -32.67 26.17
C GLU A 21 -36.83 -31.44 25.79
N LEU A 22 -36.69 -30.46 26.68
CA LEU A 22 -35.85 -29.28 26.46
C LEU A 22 -34.37 -29.64 26.33
N ARG A 23 -33.86 -30.56 27.17
CA ARG A 23 -32.49 -31.08 27.05
C ARG A 23 -32.27 -31.83 25.75
N GLY A 24 -33.23 -32.65 25.32
CA GLY A 24 -33.19 -33.34 24.03
C GLY A 24 -33.15 -32.37 22.85
N ARG A 25 -34.01 -31.33 22.86
CA ARG A 25 -34.05 -30.33 21.77
C ARG A 25 -32.84 -29.40 21.75
N SER A 26 -32.24 -29.12 22.91
CA SER A 26 -30.99 -28.34 23.01
C SER A 26 -29.81 -29.08 22.39
N GLN A 27 -29.75 -30.42 22.53
CA GLN A 27 -28.69 -31.26 21.95
C GLN A 27 -28.88 -31.62 20.47
N MET A 28 -30.07 -31.41 19.90
CA MET A 28 -30.39 -31.77 18.51
C MET A 28 -30.32 -30.62 17.52
N ARG A 29 -30.01 -29.38 17.96
CA ARG A 29 -29.79 -28.28 17.02
C ARG A 29 -28.44 -28.51 16.33
N PRO A 30 -28.38 -28.62 14.99
CA PRO A 30 -27.13 -28.53 14.26
C PRO A 30 -26.40 -27.25 14.70
N ALA A 31 -25.07 -27.28 14.71
CA ALA A 31 -24.30 -26.04 14.81
C ALA A 31 -24.87 -25.04 13.79
N LEU A 32 -25.06 -23.77 14.18
CA LEU A 32 -25.60 -22.74 13.30
C LEU A 32 -24.77 -22.72 12.00
N THR A 33 -25.37 -23.15 10.89
CA THR A 33 -24.68 -23.25 9.59
C THR A 33 -24.80 -21.97 8.77
N GLU A 34 -25.79 -21.12 9.07
CA GLU A 34 -26.10 -19.95 8.27
C GLU A 34 -26.63 -18.80 9.14
N ILE A 35 -26.23 -17.57 8.81
CA ILE A 35 -26.72 -16.32 9.37
C ILE A 35 -27.41 -15.59 8.22
N LEU A 36 -28.75 -15.66 8.17
CA LEU A 36 -29.53 -15.12 7.05
C LEU A 36 -29.77 -13.60 7.15
N ASN A 37 -29.90 -13.07 8.38
CA ASN A 37 -30.18 -11.67 8.65
C ASN A 37 -29.63 -11.24 10.02
N GLY A 38 -29.39 -9.94 10.21
CA GLY A 38 -28.91 -9.34 11.46
C GLY A 38 -27.39 -9.18 11.53
N ASP A 39 -26.92 -8.47 12.55
CA ASP A 39 -25.50 -8.19 12.75
C ASP A 39 -24.78 -9.35 13.46
N VAL A 40 -23.53 -9.60 13.05
CA VAL A 40 -22.64 -10.54 13.73
C VAL A 40 -21.72 -9.76 14.67
N THR A 41 -22.06 -9.72 15.96
CA THR A 41 -21.25 -9.05 16.98
C THR A 41 -20.27 -10.01 17.62
N ILE A 42 -18.99 -9.66 17.57
CA ILE A 42 -17.90 -10.38 18.23
C ILE A 42 -17.35 -9.46 19.34
N GLY A 43 -17.61 -9.80 20.60
CA GLY A 43 -17.13 -9.05 21.77
C GLY A 43 -16.42 -9.96 22.78
N GLU A 44 -15.94 -9.39 23.89
CA GLU A 44 -15.45 -10.11 25.07
C GLU A 44 -14.46 -11.26 24.78
N GLY A 45 -13.40 -10.99 24.02
CA GLY A 45 -12.40 -12.02 23.66
C GLY A 45 -12.87 -13.01 22.59
N GLY A 46 -14.03 -12.76 21.98
CA GLY A 46 -14.56 -13.54 20.86
C GLY A 46 -13.71 -13.41 19.60
N GLN A 47 -13.82 -14.42 18.74
CA GLN A 47 -13.15 -14.44 17.44
C GLN A 47 -13.94 -15.23 16.40
N LEU A 48 -13.82 -14.82 15.14
CA LEU A 48 -14.22 -15.55 13.95
C LEU A 48 -12.97 -16.14 13.30
N ILE A 49 -12.95 -17.46 13.13
CA ILE A 49 -11.85 -18.19 12.48
C ILE A 49 -12.41 -18.94 11.27
N VAL A 50 -11.82 -18.69 10.10
CA VAL A 50 -12.10 -19.44 8.87
C VAL A 50 -10.94 -20.38 8.60
N ARG A 51 -11.24 -21.66 8.39
CA ARG A 51 -10.25 -22.69 8.07
C ARG A 51 -10.50 -23.31 6.70
N ALA A 52 -9.43 -23.51 5.94
CA ALA A 52 -9.45 -24.27 4.70
C ALA A 52 -9.60 -25.78 4.98
N PRO A 53 -10.00 -26.59 3.97
CA PRO A 53 -9.86 -28.05 4.03
C PRO A 53 -8.43 -28.44 4.41
N GLY A 54 -8.28 -29.26 5.45
CA GLY A 54 -6.98 -29.58 6.07
C GLY A 54 -6.67 -28.80 7.34
N GLY A 55 -7.55 -27.89 7.77
CA GLY A 55 -7.49 -27.24 9.08
C GLY A 55 -6.60 -25.99 9.15
N VAL A 56 -5.97 -25.59 8.04
CA VAL A 56 -5.18 -24.37 7.93
C VAL A 56 -6.10 -23.16 8.09
N GLU A 57 -5.78 -22.27 9.02
CA GLU A 57 -6.47 -21.00 9.20
C GLU A 57 -6.16 -20.04 8.07
N ILE A 58 -7.20 -19.48 7.45
CA ILE A 58 -7.10 -18.52 6.33
C ILE A 58 -7.53 -17.11 6.75
N LEU A 59 -8.46 -17.00 7.70
CA LEU A 59 -8.90 -15.71 8.24
C LEU A 59 -9.11 -15.83 9.74
N ARG A 60 -8.65 -14.81 10.47
CA ARG A 60 -8.99 -14.57 11.87
C ARG A 60 -9.41 -13.12 12.04
N LEU A 61 -10.53 -12.91 12.72
CA LEU A 61 -11.09 -11.61 13.08
C LEU A 61 -11.50 -11.65 14.55
N GLY A 62 -11.20 -10.60 15.31
CA GLY A 62 -11.53 -10.50 16.73
C GLY A 62 -10.29 -10.60 17.60
N ASP A 63 -10.41 -11.22 18.76
CA ASP A 63 -9.33 -11.26 19.74
C ASP A 63 -8.16 -12.16 19.29
N ILE A 64 -6.98 -11.55 19.14
CA ILE A 64 -5.74 -12.19 18.73
C ILE A 64 -4.80 -12.20 19.93
N TYR A 65 -4.65 -13.38 20.53
CA TYR A 65 -3.71 -13.62 21.61
C TYR A 65 -2.29 -13.84 21.06
N ASN A 66 -1.35 -13.04 21.55
CA ASN A 66 0.07 -13.27 21.35
C ASN A 66 0.65 -14.11 22.50
N PRO A 67 1.09 -15.36 22.26
CA PRO A 67 1.72 -16.16 23.30
C PRO A 67 3.08 -15.60 23.77
N ASP A 68 3.77 -14.82 22.94
CA ASP A 68 5.14 -14.39 23.20
C ASP A 68 5.20 -13.27 24.28
N ASN A 69 4.17 -12.45 24.36
CA ASN A 69 4.07 -11.39 25.37
C ASN A 69 2.77 -11.40 26.18
N GLY A 70 1.90 -12.39 25.96
CA GLY A 70 0.65 -12.57 26.69
C GLY A 70 -0.40 -11.49 26.43
N VAL A 71 -0.20 -10.63 25.41
CA VAL A 71 -1.13 -9.56 25.07
C VAL A 71 -2.18 -10.08 24.11
N SER A 72 -3.44 -9.71 24.35
CA SER A 72 -4.56 -9.97 23.46
C SER A 72 -5.05 -8.67 22.83
N GLU A 73 -5.31 -8.70 21.53
CA GLU A 73 -5.63 -7.50 20.75
C GLU A 73 -6.67 -7.82 19.68
N PHE A 74 -7.68 -6.96 19.52
CA PHE A 74 -8.72 -7.14 18.50
C PHE A 74 -8.21 -6.79 17.11
N GLY A 75 -7.91 -7.74 16.25
CA GLY A 75 -7.37 -7.45 14.92
C GLY A 75 -7.87 -8.35 13.79
N VAL A 76 -7.17 -8.28 12.67
CA VAL A 76 -7.44 -9.07 11.47
C VAL A 76 -6.15 -9.73 11.00
N ILE A 77 -6.21 -11.04 10.72
CA ILE A 77 -5.12 -11.76 10.05
C ILE A 77 -5.71 -12.54 8.89
N MET A 78 -5.20 -12.29 7.69
CA MET A 78 -5.51 -13.05 6.48
C MET A 78 -4.26 -13.81 6.03
N LYS A 79 -4.41 -15.12 5.82
CA LYS A 79 -3.35 -16.04 5.46
C LYS A 79 -3.58 -16.63 4.07
N ARG A 80 -2.50 -17.10 3.44
CA ARG A 80 -2.52 -17.86 2.20
C ARG A 80 -2.86 -19.32 2.46
N ARG A 81 -3.03 -20.09 1.38
CA ARG A 81 -3.29 -21.55 1.44
C ARG A 81 -2.24 -22.31 2.25
N ASP A 82 -0.99 -21.85 2.24
CA ASP A 82 0.12 -22.46 2.99
C ASP A 82 0.21 -22.00 4.46
N GLY A 83 -0.70 -21.13 4.90
CA GLY A 83 -0.72 -20.57 6.26
C GLY A 83 0.15 -19.32 6.45
N SER A 84 0.93 -18.90 5.45
CA SER A 84 1.71 -17.66 5.50
C SER A 84 0.79 -16.43 5.54
N VAL A 85 1.19 -15.38 6.28
CA VAL A 85 0.39 -14.15 6.37
C VAL A 85 0.46 -13.39 5.05
N ALA A 86 -0.71 -13.00 4.53
CA ALA A 86 -0.85 -12.12 3.37
C ALA A 86 -1.17 -10.68 3.79
N MET A 87 -2.01 -10.52 4.81
CA MET A 87 -2.39 -9.23 5.37
C MET A 87 -2.60 -9.35 6.88
N SER A 88 -2.21 -8.33 7.63
CA SER A 88 -2.51 -8.22 9.05
C SER A 88 -2.83 -6.78 9.45
N LEU A 89 -3.77 -6.62 10.38
CA LEU A 89 -4.02 -5.42 11.16
C LEU A 89 -3.99 -5.83 12.63
N TYR A 90 -2.81 -5.71 13.24
CA TYR A 90 -2.52 -6.19 14.60
C TYR A 90 -1.09 -5.74 14.94
N ASN A 91 -0.83 -5.21 16.14
CA ASN A 91 0.53 -4.79 16.50
C ASN A 91 1.30 -5.92 17.18
N GLY A 92 0.66 -6.58 18.14
CA GLY A 92 1.25 -7.71 18.85
C GLY A 92 2.35 -7.36 19.83
N THR A 93 2.63 -6.09 20.09
CA THR A 93 3.67 -5.62 21.01
C THR A 93 3.12 -4.90 22.25
N GLY A 94 1.79 -4.74 22.37
CA GLY A 94 1.13 -4.06 23.49
C GLY A 94 -0.06 -3.23 23.04
N THR A 95 -0.73 -2.54 23.98
CA THR A 95 -1.84 -1.61 23.70
C THR A 95 -1.39 -0.15 23.56
N ASP A 96 -0.09 0.11 23.72
CA ASP A 96 0.47 1.47 23.76
C ASP A 96 0.65 2.10 22.38
N GLU A 97 0.61 1.27 21.34
CA GLU A 97 0.79 1.65 19.94
C GLU A 97 -0.43 1.20 19.14
N ALA A 98 -0.77 1.96 18.10
CA ALA A 98 -1.87 1.61 17.20
C ALA A 98 -1.61 0.29 16.46
N GLN A 99 -2.67 -0.26 15.88
CA GLN A 99 -2.55 -1.40 14.99
C GLN A 99 -1.81 -1.04 13.72
N VAL A 100 -0.93 -1.93 13.30
CA VAL A 100 -0.16 -1.74 12.08
C VAL A 100 -0.80 -2.50 10.95
N LEU A 101 -1.17 -1.79 9.88
CA LEU A 101 -1.54 -2.43 8.63
C LEU A 101 -0.29 -2.95 7.91
N ARG A 102 -0.29 -4.25 7.57
CA ARG A 102 0.79 -4.91 6.84
C ARG A 102 0.24 -5.75 5.68
N LEU A 103 0.86 -5.62 4.51
CA LEU A 103 0.65 -6.46 3.34
C LEU A 103 1.95 -7.16 2.98
N PHE A 104 1.89 -8.47 2.76
CA PHE A 104 3.06 -9.30 2.48
C PHE A 104 2.95 -9.97 1.10
N ASP A 105 4.07 -10.25 0.46
CA ASP A 105 4.15 -11.13 -0.71
C ASP A 105 4.10 -12.62 -0.30
N ALA A 106 4.09 -13.53 -1.27
CA ALA A 106 4.04 -14.99 -1.03
C ALA A 106 5.29 -15.56 -0.34
N ARG A 107 6.37 -14.78 -0.24
CA ARG A 107 7.62 -15.14 0.44
C ARG A 107 7.74 -14.49 1.83
N GLY A 108 6.74 -13.72 2.26
CA GLY A 108 6.72 -13.03 3.54
C GLY A 108 7.40 -11.66 3.54
N HIS A 109 7.72 -11.08 2.38
CA HIS A 109 8.26 -9.72 2.31
C HIS A 109 7.13 -8.68 2.40
N GLY A 110 7.31 -7.67 3.25
CA GLY A 110 6.36 -6.55 3.35
C GLY A 110 6.32 -5.71 2.08
N LEU A 111 5.19 -5.72 1.39
CA LEU A 111 4.89 -4.91 0.21
C LEU A 111 4.44 -3.50 0.60
N LEU A 112 3.55 -3.41 1.60
CA LEU A 112 3.07 -2.16 2.17
C LEU A 112 3.04 -2.32 3.68
N LEU A 113 3.74 -1.46 4.39
CA LEU A 113 3.81 -1.44 5.84
C LEU A 113 3.62 0.00 6.32
N GLU A 114 2.81 0.18 7.35
CA GLU A 114 2.62 1.45 8.04
C GLU A 114 3.72 1.70 9.09
N ASP A 115 4.08 2.98 9.28
CA ASP A 115 4.89 3.42 10.43
C ASP A 115 3.97 3.76 11.60
N VAL A 116 3.93 2.88 12.59
CA VAL A 116 3.03 2.99 13.75
C VAL A 116 3.37 4.15 14.70
N LYS A 117 4.63 4.61 14.72
CA LYS A 117 5.08 5.61 15.69
C LYS A 117 4.97 7.02 15.14
N ALA A 118 5.44 7.21 13.90
CA ALA A 118 5.45 8.52 13.26
C ALA A 118 4.22 8.76 12.36
N GLY A 119 3.50 7.69 12.00
CA GLY A 119 2.51 7.71 10.94
C GLY A 119 3.14 7.67 9.55
N GLY A 120 2.38 7.17 8.56
CA GLY A 120 2.81 7.13 7.17
C GLY A 120 3.41 5.79 6.74
N LEU A 121 4.30 5.82 5.75
CA LEU A 121 4.79 4.63 5.04
C LEU A 121 6.11 4.12 5.62
N TYR A 122 6.10 2.93 6.23
CA TYR A 122 7.31 2.23 6.63
C TYR A 122 7.95 1.48 5.45
N ARG A 123 7.13 0.84 4.60
CA ARG A 123 7.53 0.26 3.30
C ARG A 123 6.41 0.42 2.27
N PRO A 124 6.73 0.61 0.97
CA PRO A 124 8.07 0.69 0.40
C PRO A 124 8.81 1.98 0.79
N TRP A 125 10.14 1.94 0.78
CA TRP A 125 10.93 3.17 0.88
C TRP A 125 10.83 3.91 -0.44
N ILE A 126 10.39 5.17 -0.39
CA ILE A 126 10.39 6.06 -1.54
C ILE A 126 11.69 6.87 -1.47
N PRO A 127 12.68 6.61 -2.33
CA PRO A 127 13.95 7.31 -2.25
C PRO A 127 13.73 8.80 -2.48
N TYR A 128 14.35 9.63 -1.64
CA TYR A 128 14.49 11.05 -1.95
C TYR A 128 15.34 11.22 -3.20
N GLY A 129 15.04 12.26 -3.99
CA GLY A 129 15.86 12.61 -5.14
C GLY A 129 17.32 12.83 -4.74
N THR A 130 18.25 12.47 -5.63
CA THR A 130 19.68 12.75 -5.42
C THR A 130 19.88 14.25 -5.25
N PRO A 131 20.57 14.71 -4.19
CA PRO A 131 20.89 16.12 -4.03
C PRO A 131 21.61 16.66 -5.27
N ILE A 132 21.19 17.83 -5.72
CA ILE A 132 21.78 18.53 -6.86
C ILE A 132 22.57 19.72 -6.33
N ALA A 133 23.71 20.02 -6.94
CA ALA A 133 24.48 21.21 -6.61
C ALA A 133 23.59 22.47 -6.67
N SER A 134 23.72 23.38 -5.72
CA SER A 134 23.02 24.67 -5.77
C SER A 134 23.65 25.64 -6.77
N ASP A 135 24.97 25.50 -7.02
CA ASP A 135 25.67 26.23 -8.08
C ASP A 135 25.37 25.60 -9.44
N TYR A 136 24.65 26.34 -10.29
CA TYR A 136 24.24 25.87 -11.60
C TYR A 136 25.42 25.61 -12.55
N LYS A 137 26.59 26.19 -12.28
CA LYS A 137 27.78 25.95 -13.10
C LYS A 137 28.32 24.53 -12.95
N LEU A 138 27.91 23.82 -11.90
CA LEU A 138 28.22 22.40 -11.69
C LEU A 138 27.19 21.47 -12.32
N TRP A 139 26.11 22.00 -12.90
CA TRP A 139 25.12 21.18 -13.58
C TRP A 139 25.63 20.71 -14.93
N PRO A 140 25.13 19.56 -15.42
CA PRO A 140 25.35 19.16 -16.80
C PRO A 140 24.91 20.24 -17.78
N HIS A 141 25.68 20.43 -18.84
CA HIS A 141 25.48 21.53 -19.78
C HIS A 141 25.89 21.19 -21.21
N THR A 142 25.40 21.97 -22.16
CA THR A 142 25.82 21.96 -23.56
C THR A 142 25.79 23.37 -24.14
N SER A 143 26.65 23.64 -25.11
CA SER A 143 26.65 24.85 -25.95
C SER A 143 26.18 24.57 -27.38
N SER A 144 25.76 23.34 -27.66
CA SER A 144 25.35 22.89 -28.99
C SER A 144 24.05 23.51 -29.44
N THR A 145 23.97 23.84 -30.74
CA THR A 145 22.72 24.27 -31.37
C THR A 145 21.82 23.10 -31.79
N SER A 146 22.36 21.88 -31.74
CA SER A 146 21.63 20.64 -31.91
C SER A 146 21.20 20.08 -30.56
N TRP A 147 20.17 19.23 -30.56
CA TRP A 147 19.74 18.54 -29.34
C TRP A 147 20.81 17.58 -28.85
N GLU A 148 21.29 17.80 -27.63
CA GLU A 148 22.26 16.93 -26.96
C GLU A 148 21.74 16.46 -25.61
N GLU A 149 22.04 15.21 -25.27
CA GLU A 149 21.75 14.64 -23.96
C GLU A 149 22.61 15.32 -22.90
N VAL A 150 21.97 15.88 -21.88
CA VAL A 150 22.66 16.47 -20.72
C VAL A 150 22.46 15.65 -19.45
N ALA A 151 21.38 14.88 -19.35
CA ALA A 151 21.18 13.96 -18.23
C ALA A 151 20.35 12.74 -18.66
N ARG A 152 20.55 11.62 -17.96
CA ARG A 152 19.91 10.34 -18.27
C ARG A 152 19.63 9.55 -17.01
N ILE A 153 18.49 8.86 -16.99
CA ILE A 153 18.17 7.85 -15.98
C ILE A 153 17.50 6.65 -16.65
N ARG A 154 17.81 5.45 -16.15
CA ARG A 154 17.03 4.24 -16.43
C ARG A 154 16.29 3.87 -15.16
N ALA A 155 14.98 3.72 -15.27
CA ALA A 155 14.13 3.35 -14.15
C ALA A 155 13.02 2.40 -14.61
N PRO A 156 12.61 1.45 -13.76
CA PRO A 156 11.43 0.64 -14.02
C PRO A 156 10.17 1.50 -13.93
N THR A 157 9.26 1.36 -14.90
CA THR A 157 7.99 2.08 -14.95
C THR A 157 6.98 1.50 -13.97
N GLN A 158 6.75 2.20 -12.87
CA GLN A 158 5.70 1.82 -11.92
C GLN A 158 4.34 2.47 -12.25
N HIS A 159 4.37 3.63 -12.92
CA HIS A 159 3.19 4.45 -13.18
C HIS A 159 3.08 4.84 -14.66
N PRO A 160 1.86 5.07 -15.20
CA PRO A 160 1.64 5.37 -16.62
C PRO A 160 2.05 6.79 -17.02
N ARG A 161 2.26 7.68 -16.05
CA ARG A 161 2.62 9.09 -16.28
C ARG A 161 3.86 9.46 -15.48
N LEU A 162 4.59 10.45 -15.97
CA LEU A 162 5.81 10.98 -15.40
C LEU A 162 5.60 12.45 -15.01
N ARG A 163 5.71 12.74 -13.71
CA ARG A 163 5.85 14.11 -13.20
C ARG A 163 7.31 14.53 -13.35
N TYR A 164 7.54 15.67 -13.98
CA TYR A 164 8.88 16.23 -14.12
C TYR A 164 8.93 17.66 -13.61
N TYR A 165 10.06 18.01 -13.01
CA TYR A 165 10.44 19.37 -12.67
C TYR A 165 11.91 19.56 -13.05
N LEU A 166 12.13 20.25 -14.17
CA LEU A 166 13.45 20.58 -14.68
C LEU A 166 13.73 22.06 -14.44
N TYR A 167 14.92 22.34 -13.95
CA TYR A 167 15.43 23.69 -13.83
C TYR A 167 16.60 23.88 -14.79
N GLY A 168 16.60 25.02 -15.46
CA GLY A 168 17.60 25.44 -16.41
C GLY A 168 18.17 26.80 -16.07
N LYS A 169 19.45 26.98 -16.35
CA LYS A 169 20.16 28.26 -16.37
C LYS A 169 20.97 28.34 -17.65
N TRP A 170 21.36 29.53 -18.05
CA TRP A 170 22.22 29.73 -19.21
C TRP A 170 23.04 31.01 -19.06
N ASP A 171 24.10 31.09 -19.85
CA ASP A 171 24.95 32.28 -19.90
C ASP A 171 24.18 33.51 -20.40
N GLY A 172 24.64 34.70 -20.03
CA GLY A 172 24.00 35.96 -20.44
C GLY A 172 23.92 36.09 -21.95
N GLY A 173 22.72 36.39 -22.47
CA GLY A 173 22.47 36.54 -23.91
C GLY A 173 22.19 35.23 -24.66
N VAL A 174 22.23 34.08 -23.98
CA VAL A 174 21.80 32.79 -24.54
C VAL A 174 20.28 32.64 -24.46
N VAL A 175 19.70 32.08 -25.51
CA VAL A 175 18.33 31.55 -25.53
C VAL A 175 18.43 30.06 -25.77
N ALA A 176 17.83 29.25 -24.89
CA ALA A 176 17.92 27.80 -24.96
C ALA A 176 16.55 27.13 -24.92
N GLN A 177 16.54 25.85 -25.26
CA GLN A 177 15.40 24.96 -25.07
C GLN A 177 15.86 23.66 -24.40
N SER A 178 14.93 23.04 -23.69
CA SER A 178 15.07 21.72 -23.12
C SER A 178 13.92 20.81 -23.57
N ARG A 179 14.16 19.50 -23.58
CA ARG A 179 13.11 18.51 -23.82
C ARG A 179 13.39 17.23 -23.04
N ILE A 180 12.34 16.46 -22.84
CA ILE A 180 12.42 15.14 -22.22
C ILE A 180 12.02 14.11 -23.25
N THR A 181 12.82 13.06 -23.36
CA THR A 181 12.51 11.89 -24.18
C THR A 181 12.42 10.64 -23.32
N VAL A 182 11.55 9.72 -23.70
CA VAL A 182 11.40 8.39 -23.10
C VAL A 182 11.49 7.37 -24.22
N ASP A 183 12.47 6.47 -24.15
CA ASP A 183 12.79 5.50 -25.21
C ASP A 183 12.90 6.16 -26.61
N GLY A 184 13.45 7.37 -26.66
CA GLY A 184 13.61 8.17 -27.88
C GLY A 184 12.37 8.95 -28.33
N THR A 185 11.22 8.76 -27.69
CA THR A 185 9.99 9.53 -27.98
C THR A 185 9.97 10.82 -27.16
N VAL A 186 9.76 11.96 -27.80
CA VAL A 186 9.64 13.26 -27.10
C VAL A 186 8.32 13.32 -26.36
N ILE A 187 8.37 13.54 -25.04
CA ILE A 187 7.17 13.65 -24.19
C ILE A 187 6.91 15.07 -23.70
N ALA A 188 7.92 15.94 -23.73
CA ALA A 188 7.81 17.34 -23.31
C ALA A 188 8.89 18.19 -23.97
N THR A 189 8.61 19.45 -24.30
CA THR A 189 9.60 20.42 -24.82
C THR A 189 9.30 21.80 -24.26
N SER A 190 10.33 22.52 -23.81
CA SER A 190 10.20 23.89 -23.31
C SER A 190 9.96 24.88 -24.46
N ALA A 191 9.25 25.96 -24.17
CA ALA A 191 9.33 27.15 -25.01
C ALA A 191 10.76 27.72 -24.99
N SER A 192 11.18 28.36 -26.08
CA SER A 192 12.50 29.01 -26.18
C SER A 192 12.66 30.07 -25.11
N GLY A 193 13.80 30.06 -24.42
CA GLY A 193 14.10 31.03 -23.36
C GLY A 193 13.28 30.82 -22.08
N THR A 194 12.64 29.65 -21.92
CA THR A 194 11.97 29.29 -20.66
C THR A 194 12.89 28.42 -19.81
N PRO A 195 13.35 28.91 -18.63
CA PRO A 195 14.35 28.23 -17.83
C PRO A 195 13.79 27.08 -16.99
N GLN A 196 12.48 26.82 -17.03
CA GLN A 196 11.85 25.82 -16.19
C GLN A 196 10.84 25.01 -17.00
N MET A 197 10.78 23.71 -16.73
CA MET A 197 9.72 22.83 -17.22
C MET A 197 9.13 22.06 -16.05
N ALA A 198 7.83 22.20 -15.85
CA ALA A 198 7.11 21.59 -14.74
C ALA A 198 5.76 21.08 -15.23
N ASP A 199 5.60 19.77 -15.40
CA ASP A 199 4.30 19.20 -15.79
C ASP A 199 4.25 17.68 -15.54
N ILE A 200 3.18 17.05 -16.03
CA ILE A 200 2.99 15.62 -16.11
C ILE A 200 2.82 15.22 -17.58
N ALA A 201 3.65 14.30 -18.06
CA ALA A 201 3.50 13.70 -19.39
C ALA A 201 3.22 12.19 -19.31
N GLU A 202 2.57 11.65 -20.34
CA GLU A 202 2.37 10.21 -20.48
C GLU A 202 3.68 9.50 -20.84
N ILE A 203 3.85 8.28 -20.34
CA ILE A 203 4.97 7.41 -20.73
C ILE A 203 4.53 6.63 -21.99
N PRO A 204 5.19 6.83 -23.15
CA PRO A 204 4.85 6.13 -24.38
C PRO A 204 5.00 4.62 -24.22
N ASN A 205 4.01 3.87 -24.69
CA ASN A 205 4.00 2.39 -24.61
C ASN A 205 4.23 1.86 -23.18
N TYR A 206 3.61 2.49 -22.18
CA TYR A 206 3.71 2.08 -20.79
C TYR A 206 3.41 0.59 -20.59
N GLU A 207 4.35 -0.08 -19.93
CA GLU A 207 4.23 -1.45 -19.44
C GLU A 207 4.73 -1.47 -18.00
N TYR A 208 3.97 -2.06 -17.08
CA TYR A 208 4.35 -2.07 -15.67
C TYR A 208 5.65 -2.88 -15.46
N GLY A 209 6.64 -2.28 -14.80
CA GLY A 209 7.91 -2.91 -14.46
C GLY A 209 8.95 -2.93 -15.58
N LYS A 210 8.60 -2.47 -16.80
CA LYS A 210 9.56 -2.34 -17.90
C LYS A 210 10.58 -1.24 -17.59
N GLU A 211 11.85 -1.48 -17.89
CA GLU A 211 12.85 -0.41 -17.83
C GLU A 211 12.65 0.56 -19.00
N VAL A 212 12.56 1.85 -18.70
CA VAL A 212 12.53 2.91 -19.70
C VAL A 212 13.76 3.80 -19.60
N ASP A 213 14.17 4.33 -20.74
CA ASP A 213 15.30 5.25 -20.87
C ASP A 213 14.79 6.69 -20.92
N VAL A 214 14.88 7.40 -19.80
CA VAL A 214 14.48 8.82 -19.72
C VAL A 214 15.71 9.69 -19.93
N ARG A 215 15.66 10.54 -20.96
CA ARG A 215 16.74 11.48 -21.30
C ARG A 215 16.25 12.91 -21.21
N ILE A 216 17.11 13.76 -20.71
CA ILE A 216 16.94 15.20 -20.71
C ILE A 216 17.92 15.75 -21.72
N GLU A 217 17.38 16.43 -22.72
CA GLU A 217 18.14 17.00 -23.81
C GLU A 217 18.00 18.51 -23.82
N ALA A 218 19.06 19.19 -24.27
CA ALA A 218 19.10 20.64 -24.35
C ALA A 218 19.72 21.09 -25.67
N ARG A 219 19.43 22.33 -26.06
CA ARG A 219 20.13 23.03 -27.13
C ARG A 219 20.11 24.53 -26.93
N VAL A 220 21.10 25.21 -27.48
CA VAL A 220 21.16 26.66 -27.67
C VAL A 220 20.41 27.02 -28.95
N VAL A 221 19.39 27.87 -28.83
CA VAL A 221 18.62 28.39 -29.97
C VAL A 221 19.29 29.63 -30.56
N SER A 222 19.84 30.51 -29.71
CA SER A 222 20.58 31.69 -30.13
C SER A 222 21.53 32.19 -29.04
N GLY A 223 22.53 32.98 -29.43
CA GLY A 223 23.56 33.51 -28.52
C GLY A 223 24.81 32.61 -28.45
N THR A 224 25.82 33.07 -27.70
CA THR A 224 27.08 32.34 -27.48
C THR A 224 27.20 32.00 -26.00
N GLY A 225 27.27 30.71 -25.67
CA GLY A 225 27.40 30.23 -24.30
C GLY A 225 26.76 28.85 -24.12
N SER A 226 26.54 28.46 -22.87
CA SER A 226 26.00 27.15 -22.50
C SER A 226 24.61 27.26 -21.85
N VAL A 227 23.84 26.19 -22.00
CA VAL A 227 22.65 25.91 -21.19
C VAL A 227 22.97 24.80 -20.20
N TYR A 228 22.64 25.04 -18.94
CA TYR A 228 22.85 24.18 -17.78
C TYR A 228 21.50 23.65 -17.32
N LEU A 229 21.32 22.33 -17.17
CA LEU A 229 20.04 21.75 -16.74
C LEU A 229 20.22 20.80 -15.55
N ALA A 230 19.24 20.80 -14.66
CA ALA A 230 19.15 19.89 -13.53
C ALA A 230 17.72 19.34 -13.33
N PRO A 231 17.53 18.01 -13.19
CA PRO A 231 16.24 17.42 -12.86
C PRO A 231 15.98 17.46 -11.36
N TYR A 232 15.22 18.44 -10.88
CA TYR A 232 14.89 18.57 -9.46
C TYR A 232 13.85 17.55 -8.98
N ALA A 233 12.94 17.14 -9.85
CA ALA A 233 12.02 16.05 -9.55
C ALA A 233 11.69 15.25 -10.81
N LEU A 234 11.72 13.93 -10.68
CA LEU A 234 11.39 13.01 -11.76
C LEU A 234 10.82 11.73 -11.13
N TYR A 235 9.49 11.58 -11.14
CA TYR A 235 8.83 10.44 -10.51
C TYR A 235 7.52 10.07 -11.22
N GLY A 236 7.16 8.80 -11.14
CA GLY A 236 5.92 8.28 -11.71
C GLY A 236 4.70 8.75 -10.92
N VAL A 237 3.60 9.03 -11.61
CA VAL A 237 2.29 9.39 -11.02
C VAL A 237 1.15 8.63 -11.68
N GLY A 238 0.08 8.38 -10.91
CA GLY A 238 -1.10 7.68 -11.39
C GLY A 238 -1.82 8.40 -12.53
N SER A 239 -2.77 7.70 -13.17
CA SER A 239 -3.59 8.25 -14.26
C SER A 239 -4.70 9.20 -13.78
N ALA A 240 -5.00 9.23 -12.48
CA ALA A 240 -5.99 10.14 -11.92
C ALA A 240 -5.46 11.59 -11.90
N SER A 241 -6.25 12.50 -12.48
CA SER A 241 -6.03 13.95 -12.48
C SER A 241 -6.30 14.58 -11.12
#